data_AF-E6TKE8-F1
#
_entry.id   AF-E6TKE8-F1
#
_cell.length_a   1.000
_cell.length_b   1.000
_cell.length_c   1.000
_cell.angle_alpha   90.00
_cell.angle_beta   90.00
_cell.angle_gamma   90.00
#
_symmetry.space_group_name_H-M   'P 1'
#
loop_
_entity.id
_entity.type
_entity.pdbx_description
1 polymer ?
#
loop_
_entity_poly.entity_id
_entity_poly.type
_entity_poly.pdbx_seq_one_letter_code
_entity_poly.pdbx_strand_id
1 'polypeptide(L)'
;MLEDGHPEGAQALAANLLDTMLRETLDGPSRKEVTDQRNRLSIDDLPMRAAMVFGGIWGSHTEFWPNAGQSVPREFTRHGSAHAVSRKQYSRINALIALMHVTAYIMLLDSGDLS
;
A
#
# COMPACT_ATOMS: atom_id res chain seq x y z
N MET A 1 -17.09 -8.97 3.56
CA MET A 1 -16.68 -8.43 2.23
C MET A 1 -15.93 -9.46 1.39
N LEU A 2 -14.72 -9.91 1.79
CA LEU A 2 -13.97 -10.91 1.02
C LEU A 2 -14.64 -12.29 0.99
N GLU A 3 -15.14 -12.75 2.14
CA GLU A 3 -15.87 -14.02 2.26
C GLU A 3 -17.21 -13.99 1.51
N ASP A 4 -17.85 -12.83 1.48
CA ASP A 4 -19.12 -12.60 0.76
C ASP A 4 -18.94 -12.42 -0.77
N GLY A 5 -17.72 -12.54 -1.28
CA GLY A 5 -17.43 -12.44 -2.72
C GLY A 5 -17.36 -11.00 -3.26
N HIS A 6 -17.07 -10.01 -2.41
CA HIS A 6 -16.90 -8.60 -2.77
C HIS A 6 -15.44 -8.12 -2.63
N PRO A 7 -14.51 -8.58 -3.50
CA PRO A 7 -13.10 -8.18 -3.45
C PRO A 7 -12.90 -6.69 -3.72
N GLU A 8 -13.78 -6.06 -4.51
CA GLU A 8 -13.71 -4.64 -4.84
C GLU A 8 -13.79 -3.79 -3.57
N GLY A 9 -14.84 -4.01 -2.77
CA GLY A 9 -15.08 -3.30 -1.53
C GLY A 9 -14.02 -3.61 -0.47
N ALA A 10 -13.59 -4.89 -0.39
CA ALA A 10 -12.54 -5.28 0.54
C ALA A 10 -11.20 -4.59 0.25
N GLN A 11 -10.79 -4.54 -1.01
CA GLN A 11 -9.57 -3.86 -1.42
C GLN A 11 -9.66 -2.35 -1.19
N ALA A 12 -10.78 -1.73 -1.57
CA ALA A 12 -10.99 -0.29 -1.37
C ALA A 12 -10.92 0.07 0.13
N LEU A 13 -11.54 -0.73 0.99
CA LEU A 13 -11.52 -0.52 2.43
C LEU A 13 -10.09 -0.69 2.99
N ALA A 14 -9.40 -1.77 2.63
CA ALA A 14 -8.04 -2.03 3.11
C ALA A 14 -7.05 -0.95 2.64
N ALA A 15 -7.13 -0.51 1.39
CA ALA A 15 -6.29 0.56 0.86
C ALA A 15 -6.54 1.90 1.60
N ASN A 16 -7.81 2.27 1.82
CA ASN A 16 -8.14 3.48 2.57
C ASN A 16 -7.70 3.38 4.04
N LEU A 17 -7.85 2.22 4.67
CA LEU A 17 -7.40 2.02 6.04
C LEU A 17 -5.88 2.20 6.16
N LEU A 18 -5.11 1.65 5.22
CA LEU A 18 -3.66 1.84 5.17
C LEU A 18 -3.28 3.33 5.02
N ASP A 19 -3.93 4.05 4.10
CA ASP A 19 -3.71 5.49 3.89
C ASP A 19 -4.00 6.29 5.17
N THR A 20 -5.11 5.98 5.86
CA THR A 20 -5.49 6.62 7.11
C THR A 20 -4.47 6.32 8.19
N MET A 21 -4.07 5.05 8.37
CA MET A 21 -3.06 4.68 9.36
C MET A 21 -1.76 5.45 9.15
N LEU A 22 -1.20 5.41 7.93
CA LEU A 22 0.05 6.13 7.60
C LEU A 22 -0.06 7.63 7.83
N ARG A 23 -1.24 8.22 7.65
CA ARG A 23 -1.48 9.64 7.93
C ARG A 23 -1.53 9.98 9.41
N GLU A 24 -2.06 9.09 10.23
CA GLU A 24 -2.22 9.32 11.67
C GLU A 24 -0.94 8.98 12.46
N THR A 25 -0.12 8.06 11.97
CA THR A 25 1.06 7.55 12.70
C THR A 25 2.39 8.10 12.22
N LEU A 26 2.48 8.65 11.00
CA LEU A 26 3.70 9.26 10.47
C LEU A 26 3.52 10.76 10.27
N ASP A 27 4.61 11.51 10.45
CA ASP A 27 4.64 12.91 10.07
C ASP A 27 4.63 13.09 8.54
N GLY A 28 4.38 14.32 8.09
CA GLY A 28 4.29 14.63 6.66
C GLY A 28 5.51 14.18 5.83
N PRO A 29 6.74 14.49 6.27
CA PRO A 29 7.98 14.02 5.63
C PRO A 29 8.11 12.49 5.58
N SER A 30 7.98 11.78 6.70
CA SER A 30 8.17 10.32 6.73
C SER A 30 7.12 9.60 5.91
N ARG A 31 5.86 10.06 5.97
CA ARG A 31 4.79 9.53 5.12
C ARG A 31 5.11 9.72 3.64
N LYS A 32 5.66 10.87 3.25
CA LYS A 32 6.05 11.12 1.87
C LYS A 32 7.17 10.19 1.44
N GLU A 33 8.15 9.94 2.30
CA GLU A 33 9.26 9.03 2.01
C GLU A 33 8.78 7.60 1.68
N VAL A 34 7.80 7.09 2.42
CA VAL A 34 7.29 5.72 2.23
C VAL A 34 6.23 5.59 1.12
N THR A 35 5.75 6.70 0.55
CA THR A 35 4.69 6.71 -0.49
C THR A 35 5.13 7.31 -1.83
N ASP A 36 6.14 8.18 -1.85
CA ASP A 36 6.63 8.86 -3.04
C ASP A 36 7.63 7.96 -3.80
N GLN A 37 7.39 7.77 -5.10
CA GLN A 37 8.22 6.93 -5.97
C GLN A 37 9.37 7.68 -6.66
N ARG A 38 9.48 9.00 -6.48
CA ARG A 38 10.53 9.82 -7.13
C ARG A 38 11.94 9.43 -6.68
N ASN A 39 12.06 9.03 -5.42
CA ASN A 39 13.29 8.54 -4.83
C ASN A 39 13.05 7.12 -4.32
N ARG A 40 14.09 6.29 -4.36
CA ARG A 40 14.05 4.99 -3.71
C ARG A 40 13.98 5.19 -2.20
N LEU A 41 13.08 4.46 -1.54
CA LEU A 41 13.01 4.42 -0.08
C LEU A 41 14.37 4.00 0.51
N SER A 42 14.90 4.80 1.44
CA SER A 42 16.07 4.41 2.22
C SER A 42 15.64 3.39 3.27
N ILE A 43 16.27 2.22 3.27
CA ILE A 43 15.97 1.14 4.24
C ILE A 43 17.18 0.72 5.06
N ASP A 44 18.35 1.29 4.78
CA ASP A 44 19.62 0.82 5.33
C ASP A 44 19.72 1.03 6.85
N ASP A 45 19.10 2.10 7.35
CA ASP A 45 19.09 2.46 8.77
C ASP A 45 17.84 1.93 9.51
N LEU A 46 16.95 1.21 8.82
CA LEU A 46 15.72 0.68 9.41
C LEU A 46 15.94 -0.71 10.03
N PRO A 47 15.31 -1.01 11.17
CA PRO A 47 15.18 -2.39 11.64
C PRO A 47 14.58 -3.27 10.54
N MET A 48 15.04 -4.52 10.44
CA MET A 48 14.64 -5.46 9.38
C MET A 48 13.11 -5.51 9.17
N ARG A 49 12.32 -5.52 10.26
CA ARG A 49 10.86 -5.50 10.18
C ARG A 49 10.33 -4.22 9.51
N ALA A 50 10.82 -3.06 9.94
CA ALA A 50 10.43 -1.78 9.36
C ALA A 50 10.81 -1.70 7.88
N ALA A 51 12.03 -2.15 7.51
CA ALA A 51 12.49 -2.21 6.13
C ALA A 51 11.55 -3.06 5.23
N MET A 52 11.16 -4.25 5.69
CA MET A 52 10.24 -5.12 4.95
C MET A 52 8.84 -4.49 4.79
N VAL A 53 8.30 -3.92 5.86
CA VAL A 53 6.95 -3.35 5.87
C VAL A 53 6.89 -2.09 5.01
N PHE A 54 7.79 -1.13 5.24
CA PHE A 54 7.81 0.10 4.47
C PHE A 54 8.24 -0.12 3.02
N GLY A 55 9.14 -1.07 2.75
CA GLY A 55 9.48 -1.46 1.37
C GLY A 55 8.28 -2.02 0.61
N GLY A 56 7.46 -2.85 1.27
CA GLY A 56 6.20 -3.34 0.71
C GLY A 56 5.18 -2.22 0.47
N ILE A 57 5.00 -1.32 1.44
CA ILE A 57 4.10 -0.17 1.31
C ILE A 57 4.55 0.74 0.16
N TRP A 58 5.84 1.04 0.08
CA TRP A 58 6.43 1.83 -1.00
C TRP A 58 6.18 1.16 -2.36
N GLY A 59 6.42 -0.15 -2.48
CA GLY A 59 6.10 -0.89 -3.71
C GLY A 59 4.61 -0.85 -4.08
N SER A 60 3.70 -0.85 -3.10
CA SER A 60 2.26 -0.71 -3.37
C SER A 60 1.86 0.69 -3.87
N HIS A 61 2.72 1.70 -3.70
CA HIS A 61 2.50 3.06 -4.20
C HIS A 61 3.10 3.31 -5.58
N THR A 62 3.58 2.27 -6.28
CA THR A 62 4.08 2.41 -7.65
C THR A 62 3.07 3.12 -8.55
N GLU A 63 3.56 4.15 -9.24
CA GLU A 63 2.74 5.00 -10.07
C GLU A 63 2.38 4.30 -11.39
N PHE A 64 1.13 4.51 -11.82
CA PHE A 64 0.61 4.11 -13.11
C PHE A 64 0.12 5.35 -13.88
N TRP A 65 0.62 5.55 -15.10
CA TRP A 65 0.34 6.72 -15.92
C TRP A 65 -0.42 6.33 -17.20
N PRO A 66 -1.77 6.28 -17.17
CA PRO A 66 -2.56 5.88 -18.35
C PRO A 66 -2.38 6.83 -19.53
N ASN A 67 -2.17 8.13 -19.27
CA ASN A 67 -1.91 9.13 -20.31
C ASN A 67 -0.56 8.92 -21.03
N ALA A 68 0.36 8.18 -20.42
CA ALA A 68 1.63 7.77 -21.03
C ALA A 68 1.52 6.43 -21.80
N GLY A 69 0.30 5.90 -21.99
CA GLY A 69 0.05 4.65 -22.69
C GLY A 69 0.34 3.39 -21.88
N GLN A 70 0.58 3.50 -20.57
CA GLN A 70 0.77 2.34 -19.72
C GLN A 70 -0.53 1.54 -19.60
N SER A 71 -0.40 0.21 -19.49
CA SER A 71 -1.54 -0.67 -19.19
C SER A 71 -1.81 -0.73 -17.70
N VAL A 72 -3.09 -0.79 -17.30
CA VAL A 72 -3.48 -0.96 -15.90
C VAL A 72 -2.76 -2.19 -15.30
N PRO A 73 -2.01 -2.06 -14.19
CA PRO A 73 -1.28 -3.16 -13.58
C PRO A 73 -2.22 -4.28 -13.14
N ARG A 74 -1.70 -5.50 -13.04
CA ARG A 74 -2.46 -6.63 -12.47
C ARG A 74 -2.22 -6.75 -10.97
N GLU A 75 -1.02 -6.38 -10.54
CA GLU A 75 -0.55 -6.33 -9.17
C GLU A 75 -1.25 -5.19 -8.43
N PHE A 76 -1.40 -5.33 -7.12
CA PHE A 76 -1.98 -4.28 -6.28
C PHE A 76 -1.14 -3.01 -6.36
N THR A 77 -1.75 -1.92 -6.84
CA THR A 77 -1.19 -0.58 -6.70
C THR A 77 -2.24 0.39 -6.17
N ARG A 78 -1.81 1.30 -5.31
CA ARG A 78 -2.65 2.35 -4.75
C ARG A 78 -3.11 3.32 -5.82
N HIS A 79 -2.20 3.71 -6.72
CA HIS A 79 -2.48 4.61 -7.83
C HIS A 79 -3.45 3.97 -8.84
N GLY A 80 -3.27 2.67 -9.16
CA GLY A 80 -4.20 1.91 -9.99
C GLY A 80 -5.58 1.75 -9.35
N SER A 81 -5.65 1.47 -8.05
CA SER A 81 -6.93 1.37 -7.33
C SER A 81 -7.71 2.70 -7.31
N ALA A 82 -7.02 3.85 -7.24
CA ALA A 82 -7.64 5.17 -7.28
C ALA A 82 -8.11 5.58 -8.69
N HIS A 83 -7.27 5.41 -9.71
CA HIS A 83 -7.49 6.02 -11.03
C HIS A 83 -7.91 5.03 -12.12
N ALA A 84 -7.78 3.73 -11.88
CA ALA A 84 -8.09 2.68 -12.84
C ALA A 84 -9.04 1.64 -12.23
N VAL A 85 -10.29 2.04 -11.99
CA VAL A 85 -11.37 1.17 -11.52
C VAL A 85 -11.64 0.07 -12.54
N SER A 86 -10.98 -1.08 -12.35
CA SER A 86 -11.05 -2.22 -13.25
C SER A 86 -10.92 -3.53 -12.49
N ARG A 87 -11.42 -4.62 -13.07
CA ARG A 87 -11.27 -5.98 -12.53
C ARG A 87 -9.81 -6.45 -12.45
N LYS A 88 -8.87 -5.76 -13.11
CA LYS A 88 -7.44 -6.03 -13.00
C LYS A 88 -6.91 -5.58 -11.64
N GLN A 89 -7.30 -4.37 -11.22
CA GLN A 89 -6.92 -3.82 -9.93
C GLN A 89 -7.77 -4.39 -8.82
N TYR A 90 -9.10 -4.38 -8.95
CA TYR A 90 -10.01 -4.90 -7.96
C TYR A 90 -10.22 -6.41 -8.13
N SER A 91 -9.32 -7.17 -7.53
CA SER A 91 -9.30 -8.64 -7.59
C SER A 91 -9.18 -9.22 -6.19
N ARG A 92 -9.59 -10.50 -6.03
CA ARG A 92 -9.47 -11.19 -4.74
C ARG A 92 -8.02 -11.22 -4.23
N ILE A 93 -7.06 -11.39 -5.13
CA ILE A 93 -5.63 -11.41 -4.78
C ILE A 93 -5.19 -10.04 -4.28
N ASN A 94 -5.54 -8.96 -4.98
CA ASN A 94 -5.14 -7.61 -4.59
C ASN A 94 -5.83 -7.14 -3.32
N ALA A 95 -7.08 -7.56 -3.08
CA ALA A 95 -7.76 -7.35 -1.80
C ALA A 95 -7.02 -8.01 -0.63
N LEU A 96 -6.53 -9.24 -0.81
CA LEU A 96 -5.71 -9.92 0.20
C LEU A 96 -4.36 -9.22 0.42
N ILE A 97 -3.68 -8.81 -0.65
CA ILE A 97 -2.40 -8.10 -0.55
C ILE A 97 -2.58 -6.76 0.19
N ALA A 98 -3.62 -5.99 -0.13
CA ALA A 98 -3.94 -4.74 0.57
C ALA A 98 -4.17 -5.00 2.08
N LEU A 99 -4.92 -6.05 2.43
CA LEU A 99 -5.12 -6.44 3.83
C LEU A 99 -3.80 -6.88 4.50
N MET A 100 -2.93 -7.60 3.79
CA MET A 100 -1.63 -7.99 4.31
C MET A 100 -0.77 -6.76 4.65
N HIS A 101 -0.77 -5.71 3.82
CA HIS A 101 -0.08 -4.46 4.15
C HIS A 101 -0.63 -3.80 5.41
N VAL A 102 -1.96 -3.73 5.58
CA VAL A 102 -2.59 -3.23 6.81
C VAL A 102 -2.11 -4.03 8.02
N THR A 103 -2.23 -5.37 7.98
CA THR A 103 -1.84 -6.22 9.11
C THR A 103 -0.35 -6.12 9.43
N ALA A 104 0.50 -6.09 8.41
CA ALA A 104 1.94 -5.95 8.59
C ALA A 104 2.31 -4.60 9.22
N TYR A 105 1.59 -3.53 8.86
CA TYR A 105 1.80 -2.21 9.45
C TYR A 105 1.31 -2.14 10.91
N ILE A 106 0.15 -2.71 11.23
CA ILE A 106 -0.31 -2.84 12.63
C ILE A 106 0.75 -3.56 13.48
N MET A 107 1.26 -4.69 12.99
CA MET A 107 2.27 -5.47 13.71
C MET A 107 3.61 -4.74 13.88
N LEU A 108 3.93 -3.79 12.99
CA LEU A 108 5.11 -2.93 13.13
C LEU A 108 4.88 -1.84 14.19
N LEU A 109 3.67 -1.26 14.26
CA LEU A 109 3.34 -0.29 15.30
C LEU A 109 3.35 -0.95 16.69
N ASP A 110 2.82 -2.16 16.80
CA ASP A 110 2.77 -2.92 18.05
C ASP A 110 4.16 -3.43 18.50
N SER A 111 5.12 -3.59 17.58
CA SER A 111 6.44 -4.12 17.94
C SER A 111 7.32 -3.11 18.68
N GLY A 112 7.02 -1.81 18.62
CA GLY A 112 7.87 -0.75 19.16
C GLY A 112 9.15 -0.52 18.36
N ASP A 113 9.31 -1.14 17.18
CA ASP A 113 10.50 -0.96 16.32
C ASP A 113 10.60 0.46 15.73
N LEU A 114 9.56 1.29 15.91
CA LEU A 114 9.47 2.68 15.44
C LEU A 114 9.56 3.72 16.56
N SER A 115 9.73 3.29 17.82
CA SER A 115 9.79 4.15 19.02
C SER A 115 11.19 4.33 19.59
#